data_AF-A0A7Y7SQE5-F1
#
_entry.id   AF-A0A7Y7SQE5-F1
#
_cell.length_a   1.000
_cell.length_b   1.000
_cell.length_c   1.000
_cell.angle_alpha   90.00
_cell.angle_beta   90.00
_cell.angle_gamma   90.00
#
_symmetry.space_group_name_H-M   'P 1'
#
loop_
_entity.id
_entity.type
_entity.pdbx_description
1 polymer ?
#
loop_
_entity_poly.entity_id
_entity_poly.type
_entity_poly.pdbx_seq_one_letter_code
_entity_poly.pdbx_strand_id
1 'polypeptide(L)' 'MSTATDRLSQAALRRHHIGVKTKGLRYRGDLYVFRYNAGHYDVFLNNDRVMSLNTSNVQEAIQLFKQQS' A
#
# COMPACT_ATOMS: atom_id res chain seq x y z
N MET A 1 -5.03 -17.88 3.23
CA MET A 1 -4.35 -17.23 4.37
C MET A 1 -2.86 -17.48 4.25
N SER A 2 -2.09 -16.49 3.79
CA SER A 2 -0.63 -16.59 3.57
C SER A 2 0.10 -15.49 4.35
N THR A 3 -0.09 -15.45 5.67
CA THR A 3 0.40 -14.36 6.55
C THR A 3 1.91 -14.40 6.84
N ALA A 4 2.59 -15.50 6.48
CA ALA A 4 4.00 -15.70 6.80
C ALA A 4 4.94 -14.93 5.86
N THR A 5 4.65 -14.93 4.55
CA THR A 5 5.50 -14.30 3.53
C THR A 5 5.52 -12.78 3.68
N ASP A 6 4.39 -12.17 4.08
CA ASP A 6 4.29 -10.71 4.26
C ASP A 6 5.07 -10.16 5.43
N ARG A 7 5.07 -10.88 6.55
CA ARG A 7 5.87 -10.51 7.70
C ARG A 7 7.36 -10.62 7.38
N LEU A 8 7.75 -11.64 6.61
CA LEU A 8 9.12 -11.84 6.16
C LEU A 8 9.58 -10.74 5.20
N SER A 9 8.78 -10.37 4.20
CA SER A 9 9.09 -9.30 3.26
C SER A 9 9.17 -7.94 3.95
N GLN A 10 8.23 -7.64 4.85
CA GLN A 10 8.25 -6.39 5.62
C GLN A 10 9.39 -6.35 6.64
N ALA A 11 9.72 -7.48 7.27
CA ALA A 11 10.87 -7.60 8.17
C ALA A 11 12.19 -7.48 7.41
N ALA A 12 12.30 -8.04 6.21
CA ALA A 12 13.48 -7.91 5.35
C ALA A 12 13.71 -6.44 4.95
N LEU A 13 12.67 -5.74 4.50
CA LEU A 13 12.77 -4.31 4.15
C LEU A 13 13.17 -3.44 5.35
N ARG A 14 12.61 -3.72 6.54
CA ARG A 14 13.02 -3.06 7.79
C ARG A 14 14.47 -3.37 8.18
N ARG A 15 14.92 -4.61 8.02
CA ARG A 15 16.32 -5.04 8.28
C ARG A 15 17.33 -4.34 7.37
N HIS A 16 16.93 -4.02 6.14
CA HIS A 16 17.74 -3.25 5.20
C HIS A 16 17.61 -1.73 5.35
N HIS A 17 17.02 -1.22 6.44
CA HIS A 17 16.78 0.22 6.69
C HIS A 17 15.94 0.91 5.59
N ILE A 18 15.20 0.14 4.79
CA ILE A 18 14.29 0.67 3.78
C ILE A 18 12.95 0.93 4.48
N GLY A 19 12.76 2.18 4.91
CA GLY A 19 11.50 2.65 5.48
C GLY A 19 10.42 2.72 4.40
N VAL A 20 9.66 1.64 4.20
CA VAL A 20 8.49 1.68 3.33
C VAL A 20 7.40 2.50 4.01
N LYS A 21 7.09 3.68 3.46
CA LYS A 21 5.94 4.47 3.93
C LYS A 21 4.66 3.79 3.45
N THR A 22 3.90 3.23 4.39
CA THR A 22 2.63 2.56 4.10
C THR A 22 1.47 3.16 4.86
N LYS A 23 0.29 3.21 4.23
CA LYS A 23 -0.98 3.59 4.88
C LYS A 23 -2.04 2.52 4.64
N GLY A 24 -2.64 1.99 5.70
CA GLY A 24 -3.79 1.12 5.61
C GLY A 24 -5.09 1.92 5.54
N LEU A 25 -6.04 1.47 4.70
CA LEU A 25 -7.40 1.99 4.57
C LEU A 25 -8.38 0.82 4.57
N ARG A 26 -9.33 0.81 5.51
CA ARG A 26 -10.49 -0.08 5.42
C ARG A 26 -11.55 0.56 4.54
N TYR A 27 -11.96 -0.11 3.47
CA TYR A 27 -12.96 0.37 2.52
C TYR A 27 -13.81 -0.79 2.00
N ARG A 28 -15.14 -0.66 2.06
CA ARG A 28 -16.12 -1.69 1.63
C ARG A 28 -15.87 -3.10 2.19
N GLY A 29 -15.33 -3.20 3.41
CA GLY A 29 -15.05 -4.48 4.07
C GLY A 29 -13.61 -5.00 3.87
N ASP A 30 -12.88 -4.43 2.92
CA ASP A 30 -11.52 -4.84 2.57
C ASP A 30 -10.45 -3.90 3.15
N LEU A 31 -9.24 -4.43 3.36
CA LEU A 31 -8.07 -3.66 3.77
C LEU A 31 -7.16 -3.39 2.58
N TYR A 32 -7.12 -2.13 2.16
CA TYR A 32 -6.20 -1.64 1.16
C TYR A 32 -4.94 -1.08 1.81
N VAL A 33 -3.78 -1.37 1.22
CA VAL A 33 -2.48 -0.87 1.68
C VAL A 33 -1.86 -0.01 0.60
N PHE A 34 -1.73 1.28 0.88
CA PHE A 34 -1.04 2.25 0.04
C PHE A 34 0.45 2.19 0.38
N ARG A 35 1.31 1.93 -0.60
CA ARG A 35 2.77 1.94 -0.45
C ARG A 35 3.36 3.05 -1.30
N TYR A 36 4.14 3.93 -0.70
CA TYR A 36 4.83 4.99 -1.43
C TYR A 36 6.01 4.40 -2.22
N ASN A 37 6.02 4.64 -3.52
CA ASN A 37 7.06 4.23 -4.46
C ASN A 37 7.50 5.45 -5.26
N ALA A 38 8.66 6.01 -4.93
CA ALA A 38 9.40 7.02 -5.69
C ALA A 38 8.53 7.99 -6.54
N GLY A 39 7.58 8.71 -5.91
CA GLY A 39 6.75 9.73 -6.56
C GLY A 39 5.28 9.36 -6.75
N HIS A 40 4.89 8.11 -6.53
CA HIS A 40 3.50 7.64 -6.62
C HIS A 40 3.14 6.70 -5.46
N TYR A 41 1.86 6.38 -5.32
CA TYR A 41 1.38 5.34 -4.41
C TYR A 41 0.86 4.14 -5.18
N ASP A 42 1.36 2.95 -4.86
CA ASP A 42 0.72 1.70 -5.27
C ASP A 42 -0.26 1.24 -4.20
N VAL A 43 -1.44 0.78 -4.62
CA VAL A 43 -2.49 0.26 -3.74
C VAL A 43 -2.51 -1.25 -3.85
N PHE A 44 -2.49 -1.91 -2.71
CA PHE A 44 -2.52 -3.37 -2.60
C PHE A 44 -3.78 -3.83 -1.89
N LEU A 45 -4.40 -4.90 -2.39
CA LEU A 45 -5.44 -5.66 -1.73
C LEU A 45 -4.98 -7.11 -1.63
N ASN A 46 -4.97 -7.70 -0.43
CA ASN A 46 -4.48 -9.08 -0.23
C ASN A 46 -3.07 -9.33 -0.82
N ASN A 47 -2.22 -8.29 -0.83
CA ASN A 47 -0.88 -8.22 -1.43
C ASN A 47 -0.79 -8.19 -2.95
N ASP A 48 -1.91 -8.23 -3.64
CA ASP A 48 -1.95 -7.98 -5.07
C ASP A 48 -2.01 -6.48 -5.31
N ARG A 49 -1.14 -5.97 -6.19
CA ARG A 49 -1.20 -4.56 -6.61
C ARG A 49 -2.44 -4.39 -7.48
N VAL A 50 -3.41 -3.64 -6.99
CA VAL A 50 -4.69 -3.38 -7.67
C VAL A 50 -4.71 -2.04 -8.40
N MET A 51 -3.85 -1.09 -8.01
CA MET A 51 -3.85 0.25 -8.57
C MET A 51 -2.49 0.94 -8.38
N SER A 52 -2.20 1.89 -9.26
CA SER A 52 -1.10 2.85 -9.09
C SER A 52 -1.63 4.28 -9.26
N LEU A 53 -1.28 5.14 -8.31
CA LEU A 53 -1.83 6.49 -8.16
C LEU A 53 -0.69 7.50 -8.24
N ASN A 54 -0.68 8.29 -9.31
CA ASN A 54 0.39 9.24 -9.63
C ASN A 54 0.35 10.50 -8.74
N THR A 55 0.52 10.30 -7.44
CA THR A 55 0.63 11.37 -6.45
C THR A 55 1.62 10.97 -5.35
N SER A 56 2.34 11.94 -4.81
CA SER A 56 3.20 11.79 -3.65
C SER A 56 2.47 12.04 -2.31
N ASN A 57 1.20 12.46 -2.36
CA ASN A 57 0.37 12.75 -1.20
C ASN A 57 -0.61 11.60 -0.90
N VAL A 58 -0.54 11.05 0.31
CA VAL A 58 -1.37 9.92 0.73
C VAL A 58 -2.86 10.25 0.82
N GLN A 59 -3.22 11.50 1.16
CA GLN A 59 -4.63 11.91 1.26
C GLN A 59 -5.23 12.05 -0.14
N GLU A 60 -4.48 12.62 -1.07
CA GLU A 60 -4.86 12.69 -2.47
C GLU A 60 -4.99 11.28 -3.06
N ALA A 61 -4.04 10.38 -2.77
CA ALA A 61 -4.12 8.98 -3.17
C ALA A 61 -5.41 8.30 -2.68
N ILE A 62 -5.79 8.51 -1.42
CA ILE A 62 -7.05 7.97 -0.87
C ILE A 62 -8.28 8.56 -1.58
N GLN A 63 -8.26 9.84 -1.96
CA GLN A 63 -9.35 10.47 -2.70
C GLN A 63 -9.46 9.89 -4.12
N LEU A 64 -8.34 9.81 -4.85
CA LEU A 64 -8.28 9.21 -6.18
C LEU A 64 -8.75 7.75 -6.18
N PHE A 65 -8.32 6.97 -5.18
CA PHE A 65 -8.78 5.60 -4.99
C PHE A 65 -10.30 5.52 -4.86
N LYS A 66 -10.91 6.35 -3.99
CA LYS A 66 -12.36 6.37 -3.78
C LYS A 66 -13.16 6.82 -5.01
N GLN A 67 -12.57 7.62 -5.90
CA GLN A 67 -13.21 8.05 -7.15
C GLN A 67 -13.23 6.94 -8.22
N GLN A 68 -12.24 6.05 -8.18
CA GLN A 68 -12.09 4.96 -9.15
C GLN A 68 -12.73 3.63 -8.70
N SER A 69 -13.23 3.56 -7.46
CA SER A 69 -13.75 2.34 -6.81
C SER A 69 -15.27 2.35 -6.62
#